data_AF-A0A0H3N8A1-F1
#
_entry.id   AF-A0A0H3N8A1-F1
#
_cell.length_a   1.000
_cell.length_b   1.000
_cell.length_c   1.000
_cell.angle_alpha   90.00
_cell.angle_beta   90.00
_cell.angle_gamma   90.00
#
_symmetry.space_group_name_H-M   'P 1'
#
loop_
_entity.id
_entity.type
_entity.pdbx_description
1 polymer ?
#
loop_
_entity_poly.entity_id
_entity_poly.type
_entity_poly.pdbx_seq_one_letter_code
_entity_poly.pdbx_strand_id
1 'polypeptide(L)'
;MENYEYSGFYIEKPVGNNVFSYDKRENKSIYVPKLINGTLNDVRLGNEVVFNEVDENKEIKAKGLENMVEYVLGNKKIYVFDNHNHAFYFWAKSLLKGEFTKGCKLVHVDQHKDTREPENYDVDVNNLKDVFRYTNEVLNVGSFIKPALKYNIFSELIIIDSLYGFDLEVESEFVLDIDLDIFSSDMDYIPFELKFYKIKNLIKKAKVITIATSPYFINQEYAIKVLKELFNYDII
;
A
#
# COMPACT_ATOMS: atom_id res chain seq x y z
N MET A 1 9.61 21.83 -1.97
CA MET A 1 9.38 20.82 -0.93
C MET A 1 10.27 19.65 -1.25
N GLU A 2 11.39 19.53 -0.55
CA GLU A 2 12.25 18.34 -0.61
C GLU A 2 11.38 17.11 -0.29
N ASN A 3 11.39 16.10 -1.16
CA ASN A 3 10.87 14.79 -0.77
C ASN A 3 11.75 14.38 0.42
N TYR A 4 11.25 14.05 1.60
CA TYR A 4 12.10 13.33 2.55
C TYR A 4 12.28 11.95 1.93
N GLU A 5 13.50 11.74 1.44
CA GLU A 5 13.74 11.10 0.16
C GLU A 5 13.66 9.60 0.36
N TYR A 6 12.57 8.97 -0.06
CA TYR A 6 12.63 7.57 -0.46
C TYR A 6 13.69 7.44 -1.57
N SER A 7 14.96 7.40 -1.19
CA SER A 7 16.15 7.37 -2.04
C SER A 7 16.64 5.94 -2.23
N GLY A 8 15.93 4.97 -1.65
CA GLY A 8 16.40 3.61 -1.47
C GLY A 8 17.20 3.50 -0.19
N PHE A 9 16.79 2.62 0.73
CA PHE A 9 17.53 2.38 1.97
C PHE A 9 17.17 1.02 2.58
N TYR A 10 18.04 0.53 3.47
CA TYR A 10 17.77 -0.68 4.24
C TYR A 10 17.25 -0.35 5.64
N ILE A 11 16.30 -1.16 6.11
CA ILE A 11 15.91 -1.23 7.52
C ILE A 11 16.61 -2.45 8.10
N GLU A 12 17.62 -2.24 8.93
CA GLU A 12 18.45 -3.31 9.54
C GLU A 12 18.02 -3.65 10.98
N LYS A 13 17.40 -2.68 11.66
CA LYS A 13 16.88 -2.85 13.02
C LYS A 13 15.55 -3.61 13.00
N PRO A 14 15.17 -4.31 14.08
CA PRO A 14 13.88 -5.02 14.19
C PRO A 14 12.72 -4.04 14.43
N VAL A 15 12.48 -3.14 13.48
CA VAL A 15 11.46 -2.08 13.56
C VAL A 15 10.58 -2.11 12.32
N GLY A 16 9.38 -1.53 12.41
CA GLY A 16 8.39 -1.55 11.33
C GLY A 16 8.17 -2.95 10.75
N ASN A 17 8.24 -3.10 9.42
CA ASN A 17 8.14 -4.41 8.77
C ASN A 17 9.34 -5.33 9.01
N ASN A 18 10.49 -4.84 9.45
CA ASN A 18 11.63 -5.72 9.70
C ASN A 18 11.49 -6.47 11.04
N VAL A 19 10.47 -6.19 11.85
CA VAL A 19 10.25 -6.91 13.11
C VAL A 19 9.82 -8.37 12.90
N PHE A 20 9.15 -8.68 11.79
CA PHE A 20 8.56 -10.00 11.54
C PHE A 20 9.62 -11.09 11.59
N SER A 21 9.42 -12.04 12.51
CA SER A 21 10.32 -13.18 12.75
C SER A 21 11.81 -12.81 12.85
N TYR A 22 12.17 -11.56 13.22
CA TYR A 22 13.53 -11.04 13.09
C TYR A 22 14.58 -11.97 13.66
N ASP A 23 14.41 -12.46 14.89
CA ASP A 23 15.39 -13.32 15.56
C ASP A 23 15.56 -14.69 14.89
N LYS A 24 14.54 -15.19 14.19
CA LYS A 24 14.54 -16.50 13.52
C LYS A 24 15.12 -16.48 12.11
N ARG A 25 15.19 -15.31 11.46
CA ARG A 25 15.66 -15.14 10.07
C ARG A 25 17.19 -15.12 10.00
N GLU A 26 17.76 -15.65 8.93
CA GLU A 26 19.15 -15.42 8.55
C GLU A 26 19.33 -13.99 8.02
N ASN A 27 18.46 -13.54 7.10
CA ASN A 27 18.51 -12.19 6.55
C ASN A 27 17.88 -11.18 7.51
N LYS A 28 18.68 -10.27 8.09
CA LYS A 28 18.29 -9.30 9.12
C LYS A 28 17.91 -7.92 8.58
N SER A 29 17.87 -7.74 7.27
CA SER A 29 17.57 -6.45 6.65
C SER A 29 16.51 -6.60 5.58
N ILE A 30 15.66 -5.59 5.43
CA ILE A 30 14.78 -5.42 4.28
C ILE A 30 15.09 -4.10 3.59
N TYR A 31 14.88 -4.06 2.28
CA TYR A 31 15.07 -2.88 1.46
C TYR A 31 13.75 -2.15 1.23
N VAL A 32 13.78 -0.83 1.34
CA VAL A 32 12.69 0.05 0.94
C VAL A 32 13.11 0.72 -0.37
N PRO A 33 12.44 0.43 -1.51
CA PRO A 33 12.85 0.99 -2.80
C PRO A 33 12.78 2.51 -2.87
N LYS A 34 13.56 3.10 -3.78
CA LYS A 34 13.46 4.53 -4.05
C LYS A 34 12.13 4.89 -4.70
N LEU A 35 11.59 6.05 -4.39
CA LEU A 35 10.44 6.63 -5.06
C LEU A 35 10.90 7.41 -6.29
N ILE A 36 10.35 7.09 -7.45
CA ILE A 36 10.53 7.86 -8.68
C ILE A 36 9.20 8.47 -9.13
N ASN A 37 9.27 9.59 -9.84
CA ASN A 37 8.14 10.04 -10.65
C ASN A 37 8.21 9.28 -11.98
N GLY A 38 7.17 8.54 -12.33
CA GLY A 38 7.19 7.67 -13.50
C GLY A 38 5.80 7.32 -14.01
N THR A 39 5.73 6.18 -14.67
CA THR A 39 4.52 5.60 -15.27
C THR A 39 4.37 4.15 -14.83
N LEU A 40 3.27 3.49 -15.20
CA LEU A 40 3.08 2.07 -14.94
C LEU A 40 4.14 1.17 -15.62
N ASN A 41 4.84 1.67 -16.65
CA ASN A 41 5.96 0.95 -17.26
C ASN A 41 7.18 0.86 -16.35
N ASP A 42 7.31 1.80 -15.41
CA ASP A 42 8.40 1.84 -14.43
C ASP A 42 8.12 0.96 -13.21
N VAL A 43 6.90 0.41 -13.09
CA VAL A 43 6.58 -0.65 -12.13
C VAL A 43 7.14 -1.96 -12.67
N ARG A 44 8.33 -2.31 -12.16
CA ARG A 44 9.14 -3.47 -12.59
C ARG A 44 9.65 -4.22 -11.37
N LEU A 45 9.91 -5.52 -11.57
CA LEU A 45 10.55 -6.36 -10.57
C LEU A 45 11.94 -5.82 -10.20
N GLY A 46 12.21 -5.77 -8.90
CA GLY A 46 13.50 -5.55 -8.32
C GLY A 46 14.17 -6.86 -7.89
N ASN A 47 15.40 -6.75 -7.40
CA ASN A 47 16.17 -7.90 -6.93
C ASN A 47 16.31 -7.96 -5.40
N GLU A 48 15.99 -6.86 -4.73
CA GLU A 48 16.17 -6.68 -3.28
C GLU A 48 15.04 -7.35 -2.49
N VAL A 49 15.38 -7.85 -1.31
CA VAL A 49 14.42 -8.42 -0.36
C VAL A 49 13.71 -7.27 0.36
N VAL A 50 12.41 -7.10 0.12
CA VAL A 50 11.62 -5.98 0.67
C VAL A 50 10.72 -6.40 1.83
N PHE A 51 10.48 -7.70 1.97
CA PHE A 51 9.78 -8.31 3.11
C PHE A 51 10.41 -9.66 3.38
N ASN A 52 10.54 -10.04 4.65
CA ASN A 52 11.16 -11.31 5.00
C ASN A 52 10.58 -11.83 6.32
N GLU A 53 10.04 -13.04 6.28
CA GLU A 53 9.37 -13.71 7.41
C GLU A 53 9.73 -15.20 7.43
N VAL A 54 9.63 -15.84 8.60
CA VAL A 54 9.69 -17.30 8.72
C VAL A 54 8.27 -17.83 8.84
N ASP A 55 7.84 -18.57 7.83
CA ASP A 55 6.54 -19.24 7.79
C ASP A 55 6.74 -20.75 7.67
N GLU A 56 6.01 -21.53 8.48
CA GLU A 56 6.16 -22.98 8.58
C GLU A 56 7.63 -23.49 8.70
N ASN A 57 8.48 -22.73 9.41
CA ASN A 57 9.94 -22.95 9.57
C ASN A 57 10.79 -22.71 8.32
N LYS A 58 10.24 -22.14 7.26
CA LYS A 58 10.95 -21.71 6.07
C LYS A 58 11.06 -20.19 6.06
N GLU A 59 12.28 -19.69 5.90
CA GLU A 59 12.49 -18.26 5.67
C GLU A 59 12.11 -17.89 4.22
N ILE A 60 11.20 -16.95 4.10
CA ILE A 60 10.68 -16.44 2.83
C ILE A 60 11.24 -15.04 2.61
N LYS A 61 12.19 -14.94 1.67
CA LYS A 61 12.83 -13.69 1.25
C LYS A 61 12.07 -13.12 0.05
N ALA A 62 11.04 -12.31 0.30
CA ALA A 62 10.19 -11.75 -0.75
C ALA A 62 10.89 -10.58 -1.47
N LYS A 63 11.03 -10.70 -2.79
CA LYS A 63 11.62 -9.67 -3.66
C LYS A 63 10.54 -8.74 -4.21
N GLY A 64 10.80 -7.45 -4.13
CA GLY A 64 9.82 -6.42 -4.45
C GLY A 64 10.03 -5.72 -5.78
N LEU A 65 9.62 -4.46 -5.83
CA LEU A 65 9.81 -3.56 -6.97
C LEU A 65 11.24 -3.02 -7.05
N GLU A 66 11.67 -2.67 -8.25
CA GLU A 66 12.91 -1.92 -8.47
C GLU A 66 12.81 -0.51 -7.87
N ASN A 67 11.65 0.11 -8.05
CA ASN A 67 11.32 1.44 -7.57
C ASN A 67 9.86 1.48 -7.13
N MET A 68 9.56 2.25 -6.10
CA MET A 68 8.20 2.75 -5.91
C MET A 68 7.93 3.84 -6.94
N VAL A 69 6.68 3.95 -7.39
CA VAL A 69 6.32 4.87 -8.47
C VAL A 69 5.23 5.83 -8.00
N GLU A 70 5.52 7.14 -8.05
CA GLU A 70 4.51 8.20 -8.09
C GLU A 70 4.15 8.44 -9.56
N TYR A 71 2.89 8.16 -9.91
CA TYR A 71 2.34 8.32 -11.25
C TYR A 71 1.15 9.28 -11.22
N VAL A 72 0.99 10.09 -12.27
CA VAL A 72 -0.12 11.02 -12.41
C VAL A 72 -1.03 10.57 -13.56
N LEU A 73 -2.28 10.26 -13.24
CA LEU A 73 -3.33 9.92 -14.20
C LEU A 73 -4.35 11.06 -14.26
N GLY A 74 -4.25 11.90 -15.29
CA GLY A 74 -5.05 13.12 -15.40
C GLY A 74 -4.74 14.07 -14.25
N ASN A 75 -5.71 14.28 -13.35
CA ASN A 75 -5.55 15.10 -12.14
C ASN A 75 -5.38 14.28 -10.85
N LYS A 76 -5.24 12.96 -10.96
CA LYS A 76 -5.14 12.04 -9.81
C LYS A 76 -3.71 11.58 -9.60
N LYS A 77 -3.33 11.44 -8.34
CA LYS A 77 -2.06 10.81 -7.97
C LYS A 77 -2.24 9.35 -7.62
N ILE A 78 -1.29 8.56 -8.09
CA ILE A 78 -1.22 7.12 -7.87
C ILE A 78 0.16 6.82 -7.30
N TYR A 79 0.20 6.06 -6.21
CA TYR A 79 1.42 5.59 -5.58
C TYR A 79 1.45 4.07 -5.61
N VAL A 80 2.50 3.49 -6.19
CA VAL A 80 2.70 2.04 -6.24
C VAL A 80 3.95 1.68 -5.44
N PHE A 81 3.82 0.75 -4.50
CA PHE A 81 4.88 0.34 -3.58
C PHE A 81 4.71 -1.11 -3.13
N ASP A 82 5.74 -1.69 -2.48
CA ASP A 82 5.70 -3.09 -2.07
C ASP A 82 4.83 -3.32 -0.83
N ASN A 83 5.24 -2.77 0.32
CA ASN A 83 4.61 -3.04 1.61
C ASN A 83 3.54 -1.99 1.96
N HIS A 84 2.40 -2.45 2.46
CA HIS A 84 1.20 -1.62 2.58
C HIS A 84 1.31 -0.42 3.54
N ASN A 85 2.13 -0.52 4.58
CA ASN A 85 2.36 0.56 5.55
C ASN A 85 2.80 1.89 4.91
N HIS A 86 3.43 1.85 3.73
CA HIS A 86 3.85 3.06 3.02
C HIS A 86 2.67 3.93 2.56
N ALA A 87 1.46 3.38 2.47
CA ALA A 87 0.23 4.14 2.20
C ALA A 87 0.07 5.32 3.17
N PHE A 88 0.37 5.12 4.46
CA PHE A 88 0.27 6.18 5.47
C PHE A 88 1.09 7.43 5.13
N TYR A 89 2.34 7.23 4.66
CA TYR A 89 3.19 8.35 4.24
C TYR A 89 2.60 9.08 3.04
N PHE A 90 2.12 8.34 2.04
CA PHE A 90 1.58 8.92 0.82
C PHE A 90 0.25 9.64 1.07
N TRP A 91 -0.60 9.14 1.97
CA TRP A 91 -1.80 9.85 2.39
C TRP A 91 -1.48 11.19 3.06
N ALA A 92 -0.54 11.21 4.00
CA ALA A 92 -0.12 12.47 4.64
C ALA A 92 0.51 13.44 3.62
N LYS A 93 1.37 12.95 2.72
CA LYS A 93 1.97 13.73 1.63
C LYS A 93 0.91 14.36 0.74
N SER A 94 -0.08 13.58 0.31
CA SER A 94 -1.17 14.05 -0.54
C SER A 94 -2.11 15.02 0.19
N LEU A 95 -2.41 14.77 1.47
CA LEU A 95 -3.21 15.66 2.30
C LEU A 95 -2.55 17.04 2.45
N LEU A 96 -1.26 17.08 2.76
CA LEU A 96 -0.50 18.33 2.89
C LEU A 96 -0.38 19.11 1.58
N LYS A 97 -0.53 18.43 0.44
CA LYS A 97 -0.61 19.05 -0.89
C LYS A 97 -2.02 19.46 -1.30
N GLY A 98 -3.03 19.20 -0.46
CA GLY A 98 -4.44 19.52 -0.75
C GLY A 98 -5.05 18.65 -1.85
N GLU A 99 -4.53 17.44 -2.06
CA GLU A 99 -4.99 16.55 -3.14
C GLU A 99 -6.31 15.84 -2.81
N PHE A 100 -6.69 15.82 -1.51
CA PHE A 100 -8.00 15.42 -1.02
C PHE A 100 -8.35 16.18 0.27
N THR A 101 -9.61 16.16 0.65
CA THR A 101 -10.14 16.85 1.83
C THR A 101 -9.83 16.06 3.10
N LYS A 102 -9.28 16.72 4.12
CA LYS A 102 -9.08 16.10 5.45
C LYS A 102 -10.39 15.51 5.97
N GLY A 103 -10.37 14.26 6.43
CA GLY A 103 -11.56 13.58 6.93
C GLY A 103 -12.49 13.08 5.82
N CYS A 104 -12.04 12.96 4.57
CA CYS A 104 -12.76 12.18 3.56
C CYS A 104 -12.77 10.68 3.94
N LYS A 105 -13.44 9.85 3.13
CA LYS A 105 -13.47 8.40 3.37
C LYS A 105 -12.21 7.71 2.86
N LEU A 106 -11.81 6.63 3.50
CA LEU A 106 -10.86 5.66 2.95
C LEU A 106 -11.63 4.43 2.46
N VAL A 107 -11.46 4.07 1.19
CA VAL A 107 -11.92 2.79 0.65
C VAL A 107 -10.70 1.89 0.53
N HIS A 108 -10.68 0.80 1.28
CA HIS A 108 -9.56 -0.14 1.36
C HIS A 108 -10.00 -1.48 0.77
N VAL A 109 -9.34 -1.90 -0.32
CA VAL A 109 -9.60 -3.14 -1.04
C VAL A 109 -8.42 -4.07 -0.82
N ASP A 110 -8.63 -5.16 -0.10
CA ASP A 110 -7.53 -5.97 0.47
C ASP A 110 -8.07 -7.34 0.93
N GLN A 111 -7.23 -8.38 0.96
CA GLN A 111 -7.55 -9.64 1.63
C GLN A 111 -7.67 -9.48 3.17
N HIS A 112 -6.98 -8.49 3.72
CA HIS A 112 -6.83 -8.18 5.13
C HIS A 112 -7.57 -6.88 5.48
N LYS A 113 -7.57 -6.54 6.78
CA LYS A 113 -8.25 -5.32 7.28
C LYS A 113 -7.30 -4.23 7.74
N ASP A 114 -6.02 -4.57 7.92
CA ASP A 114 -4.91 -3.69 8.29
C ASP A 114 -5.17 -2.66 9.39
N THR A 115 -5.96 -3.10 10.37
CA THR A 115 -6.44 -2.31 11.51
C THR A 115 -5.90 -2.85 12.85
N ARG A 116 -4.74 -3.52 12.85
CA ARG A 116 -4.05 -3.85 14.10
C ARG A 116 -3.60 -2.56 14.80
N GLU A 117 -3.54 -2.60 16.12
CA GLU A 117 -2.99 -1.48 16.90
C GLU A 117 -1.48 -1.35 16.61
N PRO A 118 -0.96 -0.14 16.32
CA PRO A 118 0.47 0.09 16.32
C PRO A 118 1.00 0.10 17.75
N GLU A 119 2.32 0.03 17.92
CA GLU A 119 2.97 0.15 19.24
C GLU A 119 2.61 1.46 19.95
N ASN A 120 2.53 2.55 19.20
CA ASN A 120 2.15 3.86 19.69
C ASN A 120 1.53 4.69 18.57
N TYR A 121 0.97 5.84 18.94
CA TYR A 121 0.45 6.85 18.02
C TYR A 121 1.23 8.15 18.20
N ASP A 122 2.55 8.10 18.24
CA ASP A 122 3.39 9.29 18.39
C ASP A 122 3.90 9.73 17.02
N VAL A 123 3.10 10.57 16.35
CA VAL A 123 3.42 11.15 15.04
C VAL A 123 2.76 12.52 14.87
N ASP A 124 3.51 13.49 14.34
CA ASP A 124 2.98 14.73 13.79
C ASP A 124 2.68 14.54 12.30
N VAL A 125 1.41 14.32 11.97
CA VAL A 125 0.94 14.14 10.58
C VAL A 125 1.14 15.36 9.68
N ASN A 126 1.49 16.53 10.24
CA ASN A 126 1.83 17.72 9.45
C ASN A 126 3.33 17.84 9.14
N ASN A 127 4.15 16.94 9.68
CA ASN A 127 5.59 16.91 9.47
C ASN A 127 5.99 15.63 8.72
N LEU A 128 6.24 15.75 7.41
CA LEU A 128 6.57 14.60 6.56
C LEU A 128 7.82 13.84 6.99
N LYS A 129 8.78 14.49 7.66
CA LYS A 129 9.95 13.79 8.19
C LYS A 129 9.56 12.87 9.34
N ASP A 130 8.64 13.30 10.19
CA ASP A 130 8.14 12.49 11.31
C ASP A 130 7.20 11.38 10.83
N VAL A 131 6.34 11.67 9.85
CA VAL A 131 5.53 10.66 9.17
C VAL A 131 6.42 9.59 8.53
N PHE A 132 7.51 9.98 7.85
CA PHE A 132 8.46 9.05 7.25
C PHE A 132 9.07 8.11 8.31
N ARG A 133 9.55 8.66 9.43
CA ARG A 133 10.05 7.86 10.57
C ARG A 133 8.96 6.90 11.05
N TYR A 134 7.78 7.41 11.37
CA TYR A 134 6.68 6.63 11.93
C TYR A 134 6.26 5.48 11.00
N THR A 135 6.14 5.73 9.69
CA THR A 135 5.84 4.72 8.67
C THR A 135 6.87 3.59 8.64
N ASN A 136 8.16 3.90 8.78
CA ASN A 136 9.23 2.91 8.59
C ASN A 136 9.69 2.24 9.89
N GLU A 137 9.52 2.91 11.04
CA GLU A 137 10.02 2.41 12.33
C GLU A 137 8.91 1.90 13.25
N VAL A 138 7.68 2.42 13.15
CA VAL A 138 6.59 2.04 14.06
C VAL A 138 5.51 1.21 13.36
N LEU A 139 5.14 1.60 12.15
CA LEU A 139 4.09 0.91 11.40
C LEU A 139 4.61 -0.34 10.70
N ASN A 140 3.76 -1.36 10.65
CA ASN A 140 3.93 -2.50 9.78
C ASN A 140 2.71 -2.67 8.86
N VAL A 141 2.80 -3.62 7.93
CA VAL A 141 1.75 -3.91 6.95
C VAL A 141 0.36 -4.04 7.58
N GLY A 142 0.22 -4.49 8.83
CA GLY A 142 -1.10 -4.66 9.45
C GLY A 142 -1.61 -3.50 10.32
N SER A 143 -0.87 -2.40 10.48
CA SER A 143 -1.12 -1.43 11.58
C SER A 143 -1.26 0.04 11.18
N PHE A 144 -1.33 0.36 9.89
CA PHE A 144 -1.20 1.74 9.40
C PHE A 144 -2.52 2.52 9.29
N ILE A 145 -3.68 1.84 9.23
CA ILE A 145 -4.98 2.47 9.06
C ILE A 145 -5.45 3.18 10.35
N LYS A 146 -5.26 2.56 11.51
CA LYS A 146 -5.71 3.11 12.80
C LYS A 146 -5.15 4.50 13.10
N PRO A 147 -3.84 4.76 12.90
CA PRO A 147 -3.30 6.11 12.97
C PRO A 147 -3.99 7.09 12.02
N ALA A 148 -4.26 6.71 10.77
CA ALA A 148 -4.90 7.61 9.81
C ALA A 148 -6.30 8.04 10.26
N LEU A 149 -7.07 7.13 10.87
CA LEU A 149 -8.36 7.43 11.49
C LEU A 149 -8.21 8.32 12.73
N LYS A 150 -7.27 7.99 13.64
CA LYS A 150 -7.04 8.74 14.88
C LYS A 150 -6.71 10.21 14.62
N TYR A 151 -5.89 10.48 13.61
CA TYR A 151 -5.48 11.83 13.22
C TYR A 151 -6.45 12.55 12.29
N ASN A 152 -7.61 11.92 12.02
CA ASN A 152 -8.64 12.41 11.12
C ASN A 152 -8.08 12.76 9.73
N ILE A 153 -7.09 11.98 9.25
CA ILE A 153 -6.74 11.97 7.82
C ILE A 153 -7.96 11.49 7.05
N PHE A 154 -8.57 10.42 7.57
CA PHE A 154 -9.87 9.90 7.15
C PHE A 154 -10.85 9.87 8.32
N SER A 155 -12.13 10.09 8.05
CA SER A 155 -13.19 10.04 9.07
C SER A 155 -13.87 8.66 9.16
N GLU A 156 -13.79 7.89 8.07
CA GLU A 156 -14.48 6.62 7.91
C GLU A 156 -13.64 5.67 7.06
N LEU A 157 -13.66 4.39 7.43
CA LEU A 157 -13.05 3.30 6.69
C LEU A 157 -14.14 2.40 6.09
N ILE A 158 -14.08 2.20 4.78
CA ILE A 158 -14.90 1.25 4.04
C ILE A 158 -13.98 0.11 3.59
N ILE A 159 -14.23 -1.11 4.06
CA ILE A 159 -13.42 -2.29 3.73
C ILE A 159 -14.13 -3.11 2.66
N ILE A 160 -13.37 -3.53 1.64
CA ILE A 160 -13.81 -4.45 0.59
C ILE A 160 -12.85 -5.65 0.62
N ASP A 161 -13.17 -6.62 1.47
CA ASP A 161 -12.39 -7.84 1.75
C ASP A 161 -13.15 -9.15 1.44
N SER A 162 -14.41 -9.03 1.01
CA SER A 162 -15.34 -10.14 0.90
C SER A 162 -16.45 -9.80 -0.11
N LEU A 163 -17.24 -10.80 -0.53
CA LEU A 163 -18.35 -10.62 -1.48
C LEU A 163 -19.31 -9.47 -1.09
N TYR A 164 -19.59 -9.32 0.21
CA TYR A 164 -20.44 -8.25 0.71
C TYR A 164 -19.87 -6.85 0.43
N GLY A 165 -18.55 -6.68 0.57
CA GLY A 165 -17.88 -5.42 0.28
C GLY A 165 -17.98 -4.99 -1.19
N PHE A 166 -18.05 -5.96 -2.11
CA PHE A 166 -18.15 -5.69 -3.54
C PHE A 166 -19.49 -5.05 -3.95
N ASP A 167 -20.52 -5.17 -3.12
CA ASP A 167 -21.83 -4.53 -3.34
C ASP A 167 -21.90 -3.08 -2.81
N LEU A 168 -20.92 -2.62 -2.02
CA LEU A 168 -20.98 -1.30 -1.37
C LEU A 168 -20.80 -0.14 -2.35
N GLU A 169 -21.75 0.78 -2.42
CA GLU A 169 -21.59 2.01 -3.19
C GLU A 169 -20.89 3.11 -2.38
N VAL A 170 -20.00 3.86 -3.05
CA VAL A 170 -19.27 4.99 -2.44
C VAL A 170 -19.54 6.24 -3.27
N GLU A 171 -20.30 7.17 -2.69
CA GLU A 171 -20.74 8.41 -3.36
C GLU A 171 -19.95 9.66 -2.92
N SER A 172 -19.51 9.70 -1.67
CA SER A 172 -18.73 10.83 -1.13
C SER A 172 -17.28 10.81 -1.63
N GLU A 173 -16.55 11.91 -1.45
CA GLU A 173 -15.11 11.95 -1.72
C GLU A 173 -14.36 10.86 -0.92
N PHE A 174 -13.43 10.18 -1.60
CA PHE A 174 -12.59 9.15 -0.97
C PHE A 174 -11.18 9.07 -1.58
N VAL A 175 -10.28 8.55 -0.76
CA VAL A 175 -9.00 7.97 -1.19
C VAL A 175 -9.19 6.46 -1.33
N LEU A 176 -8.66 5.91 -2.42
CA LEU A 176 -8.68 4.48 -2.69
C LEU A 176 -7.34 3.87 -2.32
N ASP A 177 -7.38 2.80 -1.55
CA ASP A 177 -6.22 2.04 -1.15
C ASP A 177 -6.44 0.58 -1.57
N ILE A 178 -5.47 0.02 -2.29
CA ILE A 178 -5.59 -1.30 -2.91
C ILE A 178 -4.38 -2.12 -2.49
N ASP A 179 -4.60 -3.23 -1.81
CA ASP A 179 -3.63 -4.33 -1.82
C ASP A 179 -3.95 -5.26 -2.99
N LEU A 180 -2.94 -5.58 -3.79
CA LEU A 180 -3.10 -6.50 -4.93
C LEU A 180 -3.26 -7.96 -4.48
N ASP A 181 -3.01 -8.29 -3.21
CA ASP A 181 -3.31 -9.60 -2.64
C ASP A 181 -4.81 -9.96 -2.65
N ILE A 182 -5.71 -8.99 -2.90
CA ILE A 182 -7.12 -9.27 -3.23
C ILE A 182 -7.26 -10.20 -4.46
N PHE A 183 -6.24 -10.26 -5.31
CA PHE A 183 -6.15 -11.17 -6.46
C PHE A 183 -5.35 -12.45 -6.18
N SER A 184 -4.92 -12.69 -4.94
CA SER A 184 -4.27 -13.94 -4.54
C SER A 184 -5.21 -15.14 -4.70
N SER A 185 -4.64 -16.35 -4.73
CA SER A 185 -5.41 -17.60 -4.81
C SER A 185 -6.34 -17.81 -3.61
N ASP A 186 -6.02 -17.22 -2.45
CA ASP A 186 -6.87 -17.30 -1.26
C ASP A 186 -8.21 -16.57 -1.47
N MET A 187 -8.23 -15.62 -2.41
CA MET A 187 -9.39 -14.82 -2.77
C MET A 187 -10.11 -15.31 -4.04
N ASP A 188 -9.82 -16.53 -4.53
CA ASP A 188 -10.43 -17.10 -5.74
C ASP A 188 -11.91 -17.47 -5.58
N TYR A 189 -12.42 -17.53 -4.34
CA TYR A 189 -13.86 -17.67 -4.09
C TYR A 189 -14.65 -16.43 -4.57
N ILE A 190 -13.99 -15.29 -4.77
CA ILE A 190 -14.54 -14.10 -5.42
C ILE A 190 -14.10 -14.09 -6.89
N PRO A 191 -15.04 -14.08 -7.85
CA PRO A 191 -14.69 -14.07 -9.27
C PRO A 191 -13.79 -12.90 -9.66
N PHE A 192 -12.74 -13.17 -10.45
CA PHE A 192 -11.80 -12.16 -10.93
C PHE A 192 -12.50 -10.96 -11.57
N GLU A 193 -13.46 -11.19 -12.46
CA GLU A 193 -14.22 -10.14 -13.14
C GLU A 193 -14.94 -9.21 -12.16
N LEU A 194 -15.54 -9.77 -11.11
CA LEU A 194 -16.21 -8.98 -10.07
C LEU A 194 -15.22 -8.07 -9.36
N LYS A 195 -14.05 -8.60 -8.98
CA LYS A 195 -12.95 -7.83 -8.37
C LYS A 195 -12.49 -6.72 -9.29
N PHE A 196 -12.19 -7.08 -10.52
CA PHE A 196 -11.64 -6.21 -11.55
C PHE A 196 -12.58 -5.03 -11.89
N TYR A 197 -13.85 -5.29 -12.19
CA TYR A 197 -14.79 -4.21 -12.55
C TYR A 197 -15.08 -3.27 -11.38
N LYS A 198 -15.19 -3.80 -10.16
CA LYS A 198 -15.40 -2.98 -8.97
C LYS A 198 -14.22 -2.04 -8.76
N ILE A 199 -13.00 -2.56 -8.77
CA ILE A 199 -11.77 -1.78 -8.56
C ILE A 199 -11.62 -0.74 -9.68
N LYS A 200 -11.84 -1.09 -10.96
CA LYS A 200 -11.83 -0.11 -12.07
C LYS A 200 -12.84 1.02 -11.87
N ASN A 201 -14.02 0.72 -11.35
CA ASN A 201 -15.03 1.74 -11.07
C ASN A 201 -14.62 2.65 -9.89
N LEU A 202 -13.98 2.11 -8.86
CA LEU A 202 -13.44 2.90 -7.76
C LEU A 202 -12.28 3.81 -8.22
N ILE A 203 -11.35 3.29 -9.02
CA ILE A 203 -10.22 4.04 -9.60
C ILE A 203 -10.70 5.31 -10.33
N LYS A 204 -11.80 5.22 -11.10
CA LYS A 204 -12.37 6.37 -11.81
C LYS A 204 -12.81 7.50 -10.86
N LYS A 205 -13.36 7.15 -9.69
CA LYS A 205 -13.98 8.10 -8.75
C LYS A 205 -13.01 8.66 -7.70
N ALA A 206 -11.99 7.89 -7.32
CA ALA A 206 -11.04 8.24 -6.25
C ALA A 206 -10.30 9.56 -6.50
N LYS A 207 -9.87 10.25 -5.44
CA LYS A 207 -9.02 11.46 -5.53
C LYS A 207 -7.54 11.13 -5.63
N VAL A 208 -7.10 10.24 -4.76
CA VAL A 208 -5.74 9.70 -4.67
C VAL A 208 -5.86 8.18 -4.56
N ILE A 209 -4.89 7.47 -5.12
CA ILE A 209 -4.83 6.02 -5.11
C ILE A 209 -3.48 5.57 -4.55
N THR A 210 -3.51 4.69 -3.55
CA THR A 210 -2.34 3.97 -3.04
C THR A 210 -2.48 2.48 -3.39
N ILE A 211 -1.39 1.86 -3.83
CA ILE A 211 -1.39 0.46 -4.28
C ILE A 211 -0.18 -0.27 -3.72
N ALA A 212 -0.43 -1.29 -2.90
CA ALA A 212 0.57 -2.25 -2.44
C ALA A 212 0.64 -3.44 -3.42
N THR A 213 1.85 -3.83 -3.82
CA THR A 213 2.05 -5.04 -4.65
C THR A 213 2.27 -6.30 -3.82
N SER A 214 2.57 -6.13 -2.52
CA SER A 214 2.54 -7.17 -1.49
C SER A 214 3.25 -8.48 -1.88
N PRO A 215 4.56 -8.42 -2.18
CA PRO A 215 5.33 -9.55 -2.73
C PRO A 215 5.44 -10.78 -1.81
N TYR A 216 5.07 -10.64 -0.53
CA TYR A 216 4.96 -11.77 0.40
C TYR A 216 3.63 -12.53 0.24
N PHE A 217 2.54 -11.81 -0.07
CA PHE A 217 1.17 -12.33 -0.07
C PHE A 217 0.68 -12.73 -1.47
N ILE A 218 1.29 -12.19 -2.53
CA ILE A 218 0.95 -12.53 -3.92
C ILE A 218 2.21 -12.64 -4.78
N ASN A 219 2.16 -13.47 -5.82
CA ASN A 219 3.22 -13.53 -6.81
C ASN A 219 3.42 -12.16 -7.46
N GLN A 220 4.62 -11.60 -7.33
CA GLN A 220 4.91 -10.22 -7.73
C GLN A 220 4.77 -9.98 -9.24
N GLU A 221 5.09 -10.95 -10.11
CA GLU A 221 4.87 -10.80 -11.56
C GLU A 221 3.38 -10.74 -11.89
N TYR A 222 2.59 -11.58 -11.24
CA TYR A 222 1.15 -11.58 -11.39
C TYR A 222 0.51 -10.29 -10.85
N ALA A 223 0.93 -9.80 -9.68
CA ALA A 223 0.48 -8.53 -9.12
C ALA A 223 0.75 -7.37 -10.09
N ILE A 224 1.97 -7.26 -10.63
CA ILE A 224 2.34 -6.23 -11.62
C ILE A 224 1.50 -6.37 -12.90
N LYS A 225 1.21 -7.59 -13.35
CA LYS A 225 0.34 -7.83 -14.51
C LYS A 225 -1.08 -7.30 -14.25
N VAL A 226 -1.69 -7.69 -13.14
CA VAL A 226 -3.06 -7.25 -12.79
C VAL A 226 -3.14 -5.74 -12.60
N LEU A 227 -2.14 -5.13 -11.94
CA LEU A 227 -2.01 -3.68 -11.84
C LEU A 227 -2.08 -3.02 -13.22
N LYS A 228 -1.28 -3.50 -14.17
CA LYS A 228 -1.27 -2.93 -15.53
C LYS A 228 -2.63 -3.09 -16.22
N GLU A 229 -3.31 -4.23 -16.05
CA GLU A 229 -4.65 -4.47 -16.59
C GLU A 229 -5.73 -3.56 -15.98
N LEU A 230 -5.66 -3.25 -14.68
CA LEU A 230 -6.60 -2.34 -13.99
C LEU A 230 -6.57 -0.93 -14.59
N PHE A 231 -5.41 -0.49 -15.08
CA PHE A 231 -5.22 0.86 -15.64
C PHE A 231 -5.15 0.89 -17.16
N ASN A 232 -5.10 -0.26 -17.84
CA ASN A 232 -5.22 -0.30 -19.28
C ASN A 232 -6.70 -0.04 -19.65
N TYR A 233 -6.95 1.10 -20.30
CA TYR A 233 -8.29 1.48 -20.74
C TYR A 233 -8.70 0.79 -22.05
N ASP A 234 -7.77 0.10 -22.72
CA ASP A 234 -7.91 -0.39 -24.11
C ASP A 234 -7.96 -1.92 -24.27
N ILE A 235 -8.38 -2.66 -23.24
CA ILE A 235 -8.76 -4.08 -23.42
C ILE A 235 -10.14 -4.28 -22.79
N ILE A 236 -11.18 -4.06 -23.59
CA ILE A 236 -12.34 -4.95 -23.88
C ILE A 236 -12.83 -4.53 -25.27
#